data_AF-A0A0G4E865-F1
#
_entry.id   AF-A0A0G4E865-F1
#
_cell.length_a   1.000
_cell.length_b   1.000
_cell.length_c   1.000
_cell.angle_alpha   90.00
_cell.angle_beta   90.00
_cell.angle_gamma   90.00
#
_symmetry.space_group_name_H-M   'P 1'
#
loop_
_entity.id
_entity.type
_entity.pdbx_description
1 polymer ?
#
loop_
_entity_poly.entity_id
_entity_poly.type
_entity_poly.pdbx_seq_one_letter_code
_entity_poly.pdbx_strand_id
1 'polypeptide(L)'
;MTVLTSFRASLPLPPSCRPSLPALVNSLWRAAPAISHGVRAVATAASSVTLSRQRINQLLEGEITHFALKAQRPLDFQQIINIRNIQETARFLHAELPVRFANRIRSLEELPGWRSIPALVDVRTSYVESFKDLRLVAVDDRSDFRAALQRVKQRHGKVVQLLTTGLRDLQHARPLELSPTFVDAFLNEFFLSRIGTELIREQYMTVERSNGRGSGIIDPECAPLEVITRAARDAGRLCDYHTQSAPTVQLFTPRLMTSPLRFAFVSRYLYYVVFELLKNSMRAVSEKGPAADESDLHSGEGARRPTYELEGTNTRLPPVRVVLAGDSETMHIKVSDRGGGIPLALQPKIWSYLYTTATPAHVKVSHTGIDGPATTNGNGVPPLAGFGVGLPLSNLYTQYFGGRLRLVSLPGFGTDAYVQLPGLLGNVQEKVARGWEPIRAGNQDANAAVPSYAGVSLHYPTAPVLLGSWQERPVGESRQSSLDMSGELVNDEWGRRDIIAAAAVA
;
A
#
# COMPACT_ATOMS: atom_id res chain seq x y z
N MET A 1 5.11 46.83 65.75
CA MET A 1 6.31 47.07 64.92
C MET A 1 5.83 47.09 63.48
N THR A 2 5.30 48.19 62.93
CA THR A 2 5.85 49.56 62.85
C THR A 2 7.24 49.51 62.21
N VAL A 3 7.55 50.09 61.05
CA VAL A 3 6.86 51.02 60.13
C VAL A 3 7.77 51.17 58.89
N LEU A 4 7.15 51.27 57.71
CA LEU A 4 7.36 52.20 56.56
C LEU A 4 8.81 52.61 56.15
N THR A 5 9.12 52.93 54.88
CA THR A 5 8.40 53.80 53.91
C THR A 5 9.18 53.75 52.59
N SER A 6 8.58 53.78 51.38
CA SER A 6 8.31 54.99 50.56
C SER A 6 8.80 54.70 49.12
N PHE A 7 8.15 54.98 47.98
CA PHE A 7 6.99 55.81 47.63
C PHE A 7 6.36 55.38 46.28
N ARG A 8 5.11 55.81 46.08
CA ARG A 8 4.16 55.66 44.94
C ARG A 8 4.62 56.26 43.60
N ALA A 9 4.09 55.74 42.47
CA ALA A 9 3.10 56.44 41.62
C ALA A 9 2.57 55.57 40.44
N SER A 10 1.34 55.88 40.05
CA SER A 10 0.37 55.17 39.22
C SER A 10 0.54 55.41 37.71
N LEU A 11 0.19 54.43 36.86
CA LEU A 11 -0.69 54.53 35.66
C LEU A 11 -0.63 53.21 34.81
N PRO A 12 -1.71 52.83 34.11
CA PRO A 12 -1.80 51.56 33.37
C PRO A 12 -1.32 51.72 31.91
N LEU A 13 -0.66 50.68 31.37
CA LEU A 13 -0.26 50.60 29.96
C LEU A 13 -0.63 49.22 29.37
N PRO A 14 -0.83 49.12 28.03
CA PRO A 14 -1.91 48.40 27.38
C PRO A 14 -1.60 46.93 27.08
N PRO A 15 -2.61 46.10 26.73
CA PRO A 15 -2.36 44.73 26.28
C PRO A 15 -1.67 44.76 24.91
N SER A 16 -0.44 44.23 24.87
CA SER A 16 0.33 44.00 23.67
C SER A 16 -0.39 43.03 22.72
N CYS A 17 -0.64 43.50 21.50
CA CYS A 17 -1.17 42.80 20.35
C CYS A 17 -0.46 41.46 20.08
N ARG A 18 -1.19 40.35 20.21
CA ARG A 18 -0.99 39.16 19.39
C ARG A 18 -1.82 39.32 18.12
N PRO A 19 -1.30 39.18 16.89
CA PRO A 19 -2.17 39.18 15.72
C PRO A 19 -2.88 37.83 15.64
N SER A 20 -4.06 37.73 16.24
CA SER A 20 -5.08 36.79 15.80
C SER A 20 -5.64 37.31 14.46
N LEU A 21 -5.16 36.77 13.35
CA LEU A 21 -5.75 37.07 12.04
C LEU A 21 -7.13 36.39 11.93
N PRO A 22 -8.14 37.07 11.35
CA PRO A 22 -9.50 37.07 11.89
C PRO A 22 -10.48 36.29 11.01
N ALA A 23 -11.66 36.06 11.57
CA ALA A 23 -12.87 35.47 11.00
C ALA A 23 -13.40 36.08 9.67
N LEU A 24 -12.63 36.94 9.00
CA LEU A 24 -12.98 37.69 7.79
C LEU A 24 -12.90 36.83 6.52
N VAL A 25 -12.08 35.78 6.50
CA VAL A 25 -12.07 34.82 5.39
C VAL A 25 -13.34 33.98 5.43
N ASN A 26 -13.78 33.53 6.61
CA ASN A 26 -14.98 32.69 6.74
C ASN A 26 -16.30 33.39 6.39
N SER A 27 -16.39 34.72 6.49
CA SER A 27 -17.61 35.47 6.16
C SER A 27 -17.77 35.76 4.67
N LEU A 28 -16.67 35.86 3.91
CA LEU A 28 -16.71 36.14 2.46
C LEU A 28 -17.15 34.94 1.60
N TRP A 29 -17.10 33.71 2.14
CA TRP A 29 -17.36 32.48 1.38
C TRP A 29 -18.73 31.82 1.66
N ARG A 30 -19.58 32.39 2.53
CA ARG A 30 -20.87 31.78 2.94
C ARG A 30 -22.08 32.06 2.05
N ALA A 31 -21.92 32.72 0.90
CA ALA A 31 -23.05 33.04 0.02
C ALA A 31 -22.86 32.49 -1.39
N ALA A 32 -23.56 31.39 -1.73
CA ALA A 32 -24.30 31.24 -3.00
C ALA A 32 -24.90 29.82 -3.17
N PRO A 33 -26.20 29.71 -3.52
CA PRO A 33 -26.67 28.76 -4.51
C PRO A 33 -26.62 29.36 -5.94
N ALA A 34 -26.85 28.49 -6.92
CA ALA A 34 -26.60 28.56 -8.36
C ALA A 34 -26.97 29.83 -9.17
N ILE A 35 -26.04 30.15 -10.09
CA ILE A 35 -26.16 30.69 -11.48
C ILE A 35 -26.52 32.18 -11.73
N SER A 36 -25.67 32.76 -12.58
CA SER A 36 -25.78 33.95 -13.44
C SER A 36 -25.46 35.33 -12.85
N HIS A 37 -24.59 36.03 -13.58
CA HIS A 37 -24.12 37.41 -13.50
C HIS A 37 -24.36 38.21 -12.20
N GLY A 38 -23.26 38.43 -11.47
CA GLY A 38 -23.16 39.42 -10.40
C GLY A 38 -23.67 38.91 -9.04
N VAL A 39 -22.75 38.43 -8.20
CA VAL A 39 -23.10 37.98 -6.84
C VAL A 39 -23.33 39.21 -5.95
N ARG A 40 -24.59 39.43 -5.55
CA ARG A 40 -24.98 40.39 -4.51
C ARG A 40 -25.44 39.61 -3.27
N ALA A 41 -24.60 39.53 -2.25
CA ALA A 41 -24.99 39.00 -0.95
C ALA A 41 -25.60 40.12 -0.10
N VAL A 42 -26.78 39.87 0.48
CA VAL A 42 -27.44 40.78 1.42
C VAL A 42 -26.69 40.69 2.77
N ALA A 43 -26.06 41.79 3.17
CA ALA A 43 -25.30 41.91 4.40
C ALA A 43 -26.06 42.72 5.45
N THR A 44 -26.15 42.18 6.68
CA THR A 44 -26.23 43.02 7.87
C THR A 44 -24.86 43.65 8.08
N ALA A 45 -24.80 44.98 7.90
CA ALA A 45 -23.70 45.91 8.19
C ALA A 45 -22.31 45.29 8.53
N ALA A 46 -21.65 44.73 7.52
CA ALA A 46 -20.21 44.52 7.51
C ALA A 46 -19.73 44.84 6.10
N SER A 47 -18.77 45.76 5.98
CA SER A 47 -18.18 46.20 4.72
C SER A 47 -17.82 45.00 3.83
N SER A 48 -18.56 44.79 2.74
CA SER A 48 -18.26 43.73 1.79
C SER A 48 -17.09 44.16 0.92
N VAL A 49 -15.97 43.45 1.02
CA VAL A 49 -14.81 43.68 0.15
C VAL A 49 -14.95 42.80 -1.08
N THR A 50 -15.18 43.40 -2.25
CA THR A 50 -15.21 42.67 -3.52
C THR A 50 -13.79 42.47 -4.02
N LEU A 51 -13.29 41.23 -3.95
CA LEU A 51 -11.97 40.86 -4.47
C LEU A 51 -12.07 40.38 -5.92
N SER A 52 -11.11 40.77 -6.76
CA SER A 52 -11.00 40.20 -8.10
C SER A 52 -10.64 38.72 -8.04
N ARG A 53 -11.08 37.94 -9.05
CA ARG A 53 -10.72 36.52 -9.16
C ARG A 53 -9.21 36.28 -9.14
N GLN A 54 -8.46 37.19 -9.76
CA GLN A 54 -7.00 37.16 -9.76
C GLN A 54 -6.41 37.33 -8.36
N ARG A 55 -6.97 38.23 -7.54
CA ARG A 55 -6.51 38.45 -6.18
C ARG A 55 -6.83 37.25 -5.28
N ILE A 56 -7.99 36.63 -5.45
CA ILE A 56 -8.37 35.40 -4.73
C ILE A 56 -7.38 34.27 -5.06
N ASN A 57 -7.04 34.10 -6.33
CA ASN A 57 -6.05 33.10 -6.74
C ASN A 57 -4.68 33.38 -6.12
N GLN A 58 -4.21 34.64 -6.11
CA GLN A 58 -2.95 35.00 -5.46
C GLN A 58 -2.94 34.69 -3.95
N LEU A 59 -4.05 34.92 -3.26
CA LEU A 59 -4.17 34.59 -1.83
C LEU A 59 -4.14 33.08 -1.60
N LEU A 60 -4.82 32.30 -2.44
CA LEU A 60 -4.81 30.84 -2.36
C LEU A 60 -3.40 30.28 -2.59
N GLU A 61 -2.68 30.77 -3.60
CA GLU A 61 -1.28 30.39 -3.85
C GLU A 61 -0.38 30.77 -2.66
N GLY A 62 -0.61 31.93 -2.05
CA GLY A 62 0.07 32.34 -0.81
C GLY A 62 -0.18 31.37 0.35
N GLU A 63 -1.43 30.96 0.57
CA GLU A 63 -1.78 29.95 1.58
C GLU A 63 -1.12 28.59 1.28
N ILE A 64 -1.19 28.10 0.05
CA ILE A 64 -0.56 26.84 -0.35
C ILE A 64 0.95 26.88 -0.04
N THR A 65 1.62 27.99 -0.38
CA THR A 65 3.04 28.20 -0.03
C THR A 65 3.28 28.08 1.46
N HIS A 66 2.49 28.80 2.26
CA HIS A 66 2.63 28.80 3.71
C HIS A 66 2.40 27.42 4.34
N PHE A 67 1.41 26.67 3.85
CA PHE A 67 1.12 25.32 4.35
C PHE A 67 2.14 24.28 3.90
N ALA A 68 2.72 24.43 2.72
CA ALA A 68 3.77 23.52 2.23
C ALA A 68 5.06 23.62 3.07
N LEU A 69 5.33 24.77 3.69
CA LEU A 69 6.48 24.94 4.60
C LEU A 69 6.29 24.27 5.97
N LYS A 70 5.09 23.77 6.28
CA LYS A 70 4.82 23.10 7.55
C LYS A 70 5.24 21.63 7.47
N ALA A 71 5.87 21.15 8.54
CA ALA A 71 6.19 19.74 8.69
C ALA A 71 4.90 18.90 8.82
N GLN A 72 4.84 17.81 8.07
CA GLN A 72 3.79 16.79 8.20
C GLN A 72 3.97 16.05 9.53
N ARG A 73 2.88 15.83 10.26
CA ARG A 73 2.93 15.14 11.54
C ARG A 73 2.86 13.63 11.30
N PRO A 74 3.87 12.85 11.76
CA PRO A 74 3.76 11.39 11.71
C PRO A 74 2.59 10.93 12.56
N LEU A 75 1.86 9.96 12.04
CA LEU A 75 0.77 9.34 12.75
C LEU A 75 1.28 8.19 13.60
N ASP A 76 0.93 8.23 14.88
CA ASP A 76 1.02 7.07 15.76
C ASP A 76 -0.23 6.21 15.58
N PHE A 77 -0.07 4.96 15.17
CA PHE A 77 -1.22 4.09 14.92
C PHE A 77 -1.96 3.72 16.20
N GLN A 78 -1.30 3.71 17.36
CA GLN A 78 -1.99 3.59 18.64
C GLN A 78 -2.91 4.79 18.88
N GLN A 79 -2.46 6.00 18.52
CA GLN A 79 -3.33 7.17 18.58
C GLN A 79 -4.51 6.99 17.64
N ILE A 80 -4.28 6.58 16.37
CA ILE A 80 -5.34 6.37 15.36
C ILE A 80 -6.40 5.36 15.81
N ILE A 81 -5.99 4.23 16.38
CA ILE A 81 -6.90 3.19 16.92
C ILE A 81 -7.71 3.75 18.09
N ASN A 82 -7.07 4.55 18.94
CA ASN A 82 -7.69 5.15 20.12
C ASN A 82 -8.48 6.43 19.82
N ILE A 83 -8.54 6.88 18.55
CA ILE A 83 -9.39 7.98 18.14
C ILE A 83 -10.87 7.58 18.29
N ARG A 84 -11.42 7.87 19.46
CA ARG A 84 -12.85 7.68 19.78
C ARG A 84 -13.65 8.99 19.70
N ASN A 85 -12.97 10.14 19.77
CA ASN A 85 -13.61 11.46 19.72
C ASN A 85 -13.65 12.01 18.29
N ILE A 86 -14.82 11.92 17.65
CA ILE A 86 -15.06 12.41 16.29
C ILE A 86 -14.68 13.88 16.12
N GLN A 87 -14.96 14.74 17.09
CA GLN A 87 -14.70 16.17 16.96
C GLN A 87 -13.20 16.50 17.04
N GLU A 88 -12.48 15.81 17.92
CA GLU A 88 -11.02 15.93 18.00
C GLU A 88 -10.36 15.42 16.72
N THR A 89 -10.84 14.31 16.19
CA THR A 89 -10.43 13.78 14.88
C THR A 89 -10.65 14.79 13.76
N ALA A 90 -11.84 15.42 13.72
CA ALA A 90 -12.19 16.41 12.71
C ALA A 90 -11.23 17.61 12.77
N ARG A 91 -10.93 18.12 13.97
CA ARG A 91 -9.95 19.20 14.18
C ARG A 91 -8.55 18.80 13.73
N PHE A 92 -8.13 17.57 14.04
CA PHE A 92 -6.86 17.04 13.58
C PHE A 92 -6.80 16.98 12.04
N LEU A 93 -7.79 16.38 11.37
CA LEU A 93 -7.83 16.30 9.90
C LEU A 93 -7.88 17.69 9.26
N HIS A 94 -8.67 18.61 9.82
CA HIS A 94 -8.78 19.97 9.31
C HIS A 94 -7.47 20.76 9.42
N ALA A 95 -6.62 20.43 10.40
CA ALA A 95 -5.28 21.01 10.51
C ALA A 95 -4.25 20.31 9.62
N GLU A 96 -4.29 18.97 9.56
CA GLU A 96 -3.25 18.15 8.94
C GLU A 96 -3.43 17.97 7.43
N LEU A 97 -4.66 17.76 6.94
CA LEU A 97 -4.91 17.54 5.51
C LEU A 97 -4.42 18.72 4.66
N PRO A 98 -4.72 20.00 4.97
CA PRO A 98 -4.20 21.11 4.16
C PRO A 98 -2.67 21.12 4.03
N VAL A 99 -1.94 20.73 5.09
CA VAL A 99 -0.46 20.61 5.05
C VAL A 99 -0.04 19.54 4.05
N ARG A 100 -0.62 18.33 4.13
CA ARG A 100 -0.30 17.20 3.22
C ARG A 100 -0.69 17.49 1.77
N PHE A 101 -1.78 18.22 1.54
CA PHE A 101 -2.22 18.63 0.20
C PHE A 101 -1.29 19.72 -0.37
N ALA A 102 -0.93 20.74 0.41
CA ALA A 102 -0.03 21.79 -0.02
C ALA A 102 1.37 21.27 -0.39
N ASN A 103 1.92 20.35 0.42
CA ASN A 103 3.18 19.68 0.11
C ASN A 103 3.12 18.96 -1.25
N ARG A 104 2.06 18.17 -1.52
CA ARG A 104 1.89 17.48 -2.80
C ARG A 104 1.69 18.42 -3.99
N ILE A 105 1.01 19.55 -3.80
CA ILE A 105 0.90 20.59 -4.83
C ILE A 105 2.30 21.10 -5.19
N ARG A 106 3.12 21.41 -4.18
CA ARG A 106 4.50 21.86 -4.41
C ARG A 106 5.38 20.82 -5.09
N SER A 107 5.30 19.56 -4.67
CA SER A 107 6.04 18.48 -5.33
C SER A 107 5.69 18.36 -6.81
N LEU A 108 4.41 18.51 -7.19
CA LEU A 108 4.00 18.51 -8.60
C LEU A 108 4.56 19.73 -9.34
N GLU A 109 4.61 20.89 -8.68
CA GLU A 109 5.07 22.13 -9.30
C GLU A 109 6.58 22.19 -9.53
N GLU A 110 7.33 21.37 -8.79
CA GLU A 110 8.78 21.19 -8.92
C GLU A 110 9.17 20.31 -10.12
N LEU A 111 8.23 19.55 -10.70
CA LEU A 111 8.49 18.73 -11.88
C LEU A 111 8.75 19.62 -13.10
N PRO A 112 9.87 19.47 -13.82
CA PRO A 112 10.18 20.31 -14.96
C PRO A 112 9.17 20.08 -16.08
N GLY A 113 8.50 21.16 -16.53
CA GLY A 113 7.53 21.07 -17.63
C GLY A 113 6.18 20.46 -17.28
N TRP A 114 5.82 20.27 -16.00
CA TRP A 114 4.52 19.70 -15.62
C TRP A 114 3.31 20.39 -16.27
N ARG A 115 3.42 21.71 -16.51
CA ARG A 115 2.37 22.54 -17.13
C ARG A 115 2.05 22.15 -18.57
N SER A 116 2.98 21.53 -19.30
CA SER A 116 2.74 21.10 -20.68
C SER A 116 2.00 19.76 -20.77
N ILE A 117 1.81 19.06 -19.65
CA ILE A 117 1.14 17.76 -19.62
C ILE A 117 -0.26 17.92 -18.99
N PRO A 118 -1.35 17.82 -19.78
CA PRO A 118 -2.71 18.03 -19.28
C PRO A 118 -3.07 17.17 -18.07
N ALA A 119 -2.66 15.89 -18.06
CA ALA A 119 -2.95 15.00 -16.94
C ALA A 119 -2.31 15.45 -15.61
N LEU A 120 -1.12 16.05 -15.64
CA LEU A 120 -0.46 16.60 -14.44
C LEU A 120 -1.14 17.89 -13.98
N VAL A 121 -1.59 18.72 -14.93
CA VAL A 121 -2.40 19.91 -14.65
C VAL A 121 -3.73 19.55 -13.97
N ASP A 122 -4.39 18.49 -14.43
CA ASP A 122 -5.63 17.98 -13.83
C ASP A 122 -5.42 17.46 -12.40
N VAL A 123 -4.31 16.75 -12.15
CA VAL A 123 -3.92 16.31 -10.81
C VAL A 123 -3.70 17.53 -9.91
N ARG A 124 -2.87 18.48 -10.33
CA ARG A 124 -2.57 19.71 -9.56
C ARG A 124 -3.84 20.50 -9.26
N THR A 125 -4.72 20.67 -10.25
CA THR A 125 -6.02 21.33 -10.08
C THR A 125 -6.91 20.61 -9.07
N SER A 126 -6.95 19.28 -9.12
CA SER A 126 -7.72 18.47 -8.17
C SER A 126 -7.25 18.66 -6.72
N TYR A 127 -5.94 18.79 -6.52
CA TYR A 127 -5.35 19.09 -5.21
C TYR A 127 -5.66 20.51 -4.72
N VAL A 128 -5.54 21.51 -5.60
CA VAL A 128 -5.84 22.92 -5.26
C VAL A 128 -7.31 23.10 -4.86
N GLU A 129 -8.25 22.54 -5.62
CA GLU A 129 -9.68 22.61 -5.28
C GLU A 129 -10.00 21.88 -3.97
N SER A 130 -9.31 20.77 -3.69
CA SER A 130 -9.48 20.05 -2.42
C SER A 130 -8.87 20.79 -1.23
N PHE A 131 -7.71 21.41 -1.42
CA PHE A 131 -7.12 22.29 -0.42
C PHE A 131 -8.07 23.43 -0.09
N LYS A 132 -8.63 24.08 -1.11
CA LYS A 132 -9.64 25.13 -0.95
C LYS A 132 -10.88 24.64 -0.20
N ASP A 133 -11.46 23.51 -0.58
CA ASP A 133 -12.61 22.92 0.13
C ASP A 133 -12.31 22.70 1.62
N LEU A 134 -11.13 22.17 1.93
CA LEU A 134 -10.69 21.91 3.30
C LEU A 134 -10.43 23.17 4.12
N ARG A 135 -10.05 24.27 3.46
CA ARG A 135 -9.80 25.56 4.12
C ARG A 135 -11.08 26.34 4.40
N LEU A 136 -12.11 26.14 3.57
CA LEU A 136 -13.38 26.88 3.66
C LEU A 136 -14.43 26.19 4.53
N VAL A 137 -14.27 24.90 4.80
CA VAL A 137 -15.24 24.14 5.58
C VAL A 137 -15.16 24.46 7.07
N ALA A 138 -16.31 24.61 7.73
CA ALA A 138 -16.37 24.78 9.17
C ALA A 138 -16.18 23.42 9.86
N VAL A 139 -15.11 23.26 10.63
CA VAL A 139 -14.80 21.99 11.33
C VAL A 139 -15.78 21.66 12.46
N ASP A 140 -16.46 22.66 13.02
CA ASP A 140 -17.46 22.47 14.08
C ASP A 140 -18.79 21.92 13.54
N ASP A 141 -19.03 22.03 12.23
CA ASP A 141 -20.16 21.36 11.57
C ASP A 141 -19.72 20.00 11.00
N ARG A 142 -20.09 18.95 11.71
CA ARG A 142 -19.80 17.56 11.34
C ARG A 142 -20.31 17.20 9.94
N SER A 143 -21.48 17.71 9.57
CA SER A 143 -22.16 17.35 8.32
C SER A 143 -21.46 17.99 7.11
N ASP A 144 -21.10 19.27 7.24
CA ASP A 144 -20.35 20.01 6.23
C ASP A 144 -18.93 19.45 6.06
N PHE A 145 -18.24 19.16 7.17
CA PHE A 145 -16.90 18.58 7.12
C PHE A 145 -16.89 17.21 6.43
N ARG A 146 -17.86 16.34 6.77
CA ARG A 146 -18.05 15.06 6.09
C ARG A 146 -18.31 15.25 4.59
N ALA A 147 -19.19 16.18 4.21
CA ALA A 147 -19.49 16.44 2.81
C ALA A 147 -18.26 16.93 2.05
N ALA A 148 -17.42 17.79 2.66
CA ALA A 148 -16.15 18.20 2.08
C ALA A 148 -15.21 17.01 1.86
N LEU A 149 -15.02 16.13 2.86
CA LEU A 149 -14.18 14.94 2.71
C LEU A 149 -14.70 13.97 1.64
N GLN A 150 -16.02 13.87 1.46
CA GLN A 150 -16.62 13.08 0.38
C GLN A 150 -16.30 13.67 -1.01
N ARG A 151 -16.40 14.99 -1.18
CA ARG A 151 -16.01 15.67 -2.42
C ARG A 151 -14.53 15.46 -2.73
N VAL A 152 -13.66 15.57 -1.72
CA VAL A 152 -12.23 15.27 -1.83
C VAL A 152 -12.00 13.84 -2.31
N LYS A 153 -12.63 12.85 -1.67
CA LYS A 153 -12.54 11.43 -2.09
C LYS A 153 -12.94 11.23 -3.54
N GLN A 154 -14.08 11.77 -3.95
CA GLN A 154 -14.60 11.62 -5.31
C GLN A 154 -13.66 12.23 -6.35
N ARG A 155 -13.19 13.46 -6.10
CA ARG A 155 -12.27 14.18 -6.98
C ARG A 155 -10.93 13.46 -7.15
N HIS A 156 -10.46 12.76 -6.11
CA HIS A 156 -9.14 12.10 -6.11
C HIS A 156 -9.15 10.67 -6.66
N GLY A 157 -10.32 10.15 -7.06
CA GLY A 157 -10.48 8.78 -7.55
C GLY A 157 -9.68 8.45 -8.81
N LYS A 158 -9.33 9.45 -9.63
CA LYS A 158 -8.56 9.27 -10.88
C LYS A 158 -7.08 9.64 -10.78
N VAL A 159 -6.63 10.15 -9.62
CA VAL A 159 -5.29 10.74 -9.50
C VAL A 159 -4.17 9.73 -9.73
N VAL A 160 -4.31 8.46 -9.32
CA VAL A 160 -3.27 7.43 -9.56
C VAL A 160 -3.03 7.25 -11.06
N GLN A 161 -4.10 7.12 -11.84
CA GLN A 161 -4.02 6.95 -13.29
C GLN A 161 -3.50 8.22 -13.98
N LEU A 162 -4.07 9.39 -13.66
CA LEU A 162 -3.65 10.66 -14.27
C LEU A 162 -2.17 10.96 -13.97
N LEU A 163 -1.73 10.70 -12.75
CA LEU A 163 -0.35 10.96 -12.34
C LEU A 163 0.63 10.01 -13.05
N THR A 164 0.32 8.72 -13.09
CA THR A 164 1.22 7.72 -13.72
C THR A 164 1.30 7.89 -15.23
N THR A 165 0.16 8.10 -15.91
CA THR A 165 0.14 8.45 -17.33
C THR A 165 0.83 9.79 -17.58
N GLY A 166 0.53 10.82 -16.78
CA GLY A 166 1.12 12.14 -16.94
C GLY A 166 2.64 12.15 -16.75
N LEU A 167 3.17 11.39 -15.79
CA LEU A 167 4.63 11.26 -15.61
C LEU A 167 5.29 10.43 -16.70
N ARG A 168 4.61 9.42 -17.24
CA ARG A 168 5.09 8.69 -18.43
C ARG A 168 5.19 9.62 -19.63
N ASP A 169 4.15 10.42 -19.89
CA ASP A 169 4.13 11.38 -20.99
C ASP A 169 5.20 12.47 -20.79
N LEU A 170 5.37 12.95 -19.55
CA LEU A 170 6.43 13.91 -19.21
C LEU A 170 7.83 13.32 -19.43
N GLN A 171 8.04 12.06 -19.03
CA GLN A 171 9.30 11.36 -19.22
C GLN A 171 9.61 11.14 -20.70
N HIS A 172 8.61 10.78 -21.51
CA HIS A 172 8.77 10.67 -22.96
C HIS A 172 9.08 12.02 -23.62
N ALA A 173 8.49 13.11 -23.15
CA ALA A 173 8.78 14.45 -23.65
C ALA A 173 10.16 14.97 -23.22
N ARG A 174 10.70 14.45 -22.10
CA ARG A 174 11.95 14.94 -21.47
C ARG A 174 12.86 13.80 -20.99
N PRO A 175 13.28 12.88 -21.87
CA PRO A 175 13.99 11.66 -21.45
C PRO A 175 15.38 11.93 -20.86
N LEU A 176 16.01 13.06 -21.22
CA LEU A 176 17.33 13.46 -20.71
C LEU A 176 17.26 14.12 -19.32
N GLU A 177 16.15 14.78 -19.00
CA GLU A 177 15.95 15.45 -17.69
C GLU A 177 15.33 14.49 -16.67
N LEU A 178 14.51 13.55 -17.12
CA LEU A 178 13.72 12.66 -16.28
C LEU A 178 14.11 11.20 -16.55
N SER A 179 14.98 10.66 -15.70
CA SER A 179 15.30 9.24 -15.73
C SER A 179 14.14 8.40 -15.21
N PRO A 180 14.01 7.12 -15.61
CA PRO A 180 13.02 6.21 -15.05
C PRO A 180 13.09 6.13 -13.51
N THR A 181 14.30 6.10 -12.96
CA THR A 181 14.53 6.07 -11.51
C THR A 181 14.05 7.33 -10.81
N PHE A 182 14.16 8.50 -11.46
CA PHE A 182 13.60 9.75 -10.94
C PHE A 182 12.07 9.66 -10.85
N VAL A 183 11.42 9.17 -11.90
CA VAL A 183 9.96 9.03 -11.94
C VAL A 183 9.49 8.05 -10.88
N ASP A 184 10.18 6.93 -10.72
CA ASP A 184 9.86 5.93 -9.71
C ASP A 184 10.03 6.48 -8.28
N ALA A 185 11.11 7.22 -8.01
CA ALA A 185 11.32 7.89 -6.72
C ALA A 185 10.22 8.92 -6.42
N PHE A 186 9.84 9.73 -7.41
CA PHE A 186 8.75 10.71 -7.27
C PHE A 186 7.42 10.02 -6.94
N LEU A 187 7.07 8.99 -7.70
CA LEU A 187 5.82 8.25 -7.50
C LEU A 187 5.79 7.54 -6.15
N ASN A 188 6.92 6.99 -5.70
CA ASN A 188 7.03 6.39 -4.37
C ASN A 188 6.71 7.39 -3.27
N GLU A 189 7.36 8.56 -3.26
CA GLU A 189 7.12 9.61 -2.25
C GLU A 189 5.68 10.14 -2.32
N PHE A 190 5.18 10.38 -3.53
CA PHE A 190 3.84 10.89 -3.75
C PHE A 190 2.76 9.91 -3.26
N PHE A 191 2.88 8.63 -3.62
CA PHE A 191 1.92 7.61 -3.22
C PHE A 191 2.03 7.26 -1.74
N LEU A 192 3.22 7.26 -1.15
CA LEU A 192 3.38 7.06 0.29
C LEU A 192 2.67 8.16 1.09
N SER A 193 2.87 9.44 0.72
CA SER A 193 2.15 10.58 1.32
C SER A 193 0.62 10.47 1.15
N ARG A 194 0.18 9.98 -0.01
CA ARG A 194 -1.25 9.75 -0.29
C ARG A 194 -1.84 8.66 0.59
N ILE A 195 -1.16 7.51 0.74
CA ILE A 195 -1.65 6.37 1.56
C ILE A 195 -2.00 6.86 2.96
N GLY A 196 -1.12 7.65 3.59
CA GLY A 196 -1.39 8.18 4.93
C GLY A 196 -2.54 9.17 4.99
N THR A 197 -2.67 10.05 3.99
CA THR A 197 -3.80 10.97 3.85
C THR A 197 -5.14 10.20 3.73
N GLU A 198 -5.14 9.15 2.92
CA GLU A 198 -6.32 8.31 2.70
C GLU A 198 -6.67 7.49 3.94
N LEU A 199 -5.68 7.00 4.66
CA LEU A 199 -5.84 6.28 5.92
C LEU A 199 -6.62 7.13 6.95
N ILE A 200 -6.13 8.33 7.28
CA ILE A 200 -6.78 9.17 8.30
C ILE A 200 -8.16 9.64 7.87
N ARG A 201 -8.32 9.93 6.57
CA ARG A 201 -9.62 10.31 6.00
C ARG A 201 -10.61 9.17 6.13
N GLU A 202 -10.22 7.94 5.79
CA GLU A 202 -11.11 6.79 5.85
C GLU A 202 -11.36 6.31 7.28
N GLN A 203 -10.40 6.45 8.19
CA GLN A 203 -10.62 6.26 9.63
C GLN A 203 -11.73 7.18 10.12
N TYR A 204 -11.59 8.49 9.90
CA TYR A 204 -12.62 9.47 10.29
C TYR A 204 -13.98 9.13 9.67
N MET A 205 -14.03 8.92 8.35
CA MET A 205 -15.28 8.65 7.64
C MET A 205 -15.97 7.36 8.12
N THR A 206 -15.23 6.35 8.57
CA THR A 206 -15.79 5.09 9.06
C THR A 206 -16.31 5.23 10.49
N VAL A 207 -15.52 5.84 11.36
CA VAL A 207 -15.92 6.16 12.74
C VAL A 207 -17.15 7.07 12.75
N GLU A 208 -17.17 8.09 11.89
CA GLU A 208 -18.29 9.04 11.77
C GLU A 208 -19.60 8.34 11.35
N ARG A 209 -19.55 7.46 10.33
CA ARG A 209 -20.73 6.69 9.89
C ARG A 209 -21.27 5.76 10.98
N SER A 210 -20.39 5.23 11.82
CA SER A 210 -20.77 4.40 12.97
C SER A 210 -21.20 5.22 14.20
N ASN A 211 -21.22 6.55 14.09
CA ASN A 211 -21.43 7.48 15.20
C ASN A 211 -20.52 7.19 16.41
N GLY A 212 -19.25 6.85 16.15
CA GLY A 212 -18.24 6.61 17.18
C GLY A 212 -18.23 5.20 17.76
N ARG A 213 -19.05 4.28 17.25
CA ARG A 213 -19.19 2.92 17.80
C ARG A 213 -18.31 1.86 17.12
N GLY A 214 -17.80 2.13 15.91
CA GLY A 214 -16.93 1.22 15.16
C GLY A 214 -15.44 1.52 15.37
N SER A 215 -14.58 0.52 15.18
CA SER A 215 -13.11 0.61 15.29
C SER A 215 -12.44 1.38 14.14
N GLY A 216 -13.21 1.85 13.15
CA GLY A 216 -12.70 2.52 11.96
C GLY A 216 -12.23 1.53 10.89
N ILE A 217 -11.12 1.84 10.21
CA ILE A 217 -10.54 0.99 9.16
C ILE A 217 -9.43 0.06 9.67
N ILE A 218 -8.94 0.31 10.89
CA ILE A 218 -8.00 -0.57 11.56
C ILE A 218 -8.83 -1.63 12.28
N ASP A 219 -8.61 -2.87 11.90
CA ASP A 219 -9.25 -4.02 12.50
C ASP A 219 -8.32 -4.57 13.59
N PRO A 220 -8.63 -4.39 14.88
CA PRO A 220 -7.77 -4.86 15.97
C PRO A 220 -7.65 -6.39 15.99
N GLU A 221 -8.63 -7.09 15.42
CA GLU A 221 -8.74 -8.55 15.42
C GLU A 221 -8.83 -9.10 13.99
N CYS A 222 -8.12 -8.47 13.05
CA CYS A 222 -8.13 -8.90 11.64
C CYS A 222 -7.83 -10.40 11.57
N ALA A 223 -8.65 -11.13 10.82
CA ALA A 223 -8.51 -12.54 10.52
C ALA A 223 -7.83 -12.69 9.14
N PRO A 224 -6.50 -12.80 9.05
CA PRO A 224 -5.79 -12.71 7.77
C PRO A 224 -6.16 -13.84 6.82
N LEU A 225 -6.48 -15.02 7.37
CA LEU A 225 -6.95 -16.18 6.62
C LEU A 225 -8.20 -15.86 5.78
N GLU A 226 -9.17 -15.17 6.36
CA GLU A 226 -10.42 -14.79 5.67
C GLU A 226 -10.15 -13.76 4.58
N VAL A 227 -9.29 -12.78 4.87
CA VAL A 227 -8.89 -11.73 3.92
C VAL A 227 -8.18 -12.33 2.71
N ILE A 228 -7.22 -13.24 2.95
CA ILE A 228 -6.47 -13.95 1.89
C ILE A 228 -7.40 -14.84 1.08
N THR A 229 -8.30 -15.59 1.74
CA THR A 229 -9.27 -16.45 1.07
C THR A 229 -10.18 -15.65 0.14
N ARG A 230 -10.66 -14.49 0.61
CA ARG A 230 -11.43 -13.56 -0.21
C ARG A 230 -10.62 -13.06 -1.41
N ALA A 231 -9.40 -12.60 -1.18
CA ALA A 231 -8.51 -12.12 -2.26
C ALA A 231 -8.25 -13.20 -3.30
N ALA A 232 -8.03 -14.45 -2.88
CA ALA A 232 -7.84 -15.60 -3.75
C ALA A 232 -9.07 -15.90 -4.62
N ARG A 233 -10.27 -15.91 -4.03
CA ARG A 233 -11.51 -16.11 -4.77
C ARG A 233 -11.74 -14.99 -5.79
N ASP A 234 -11.56 -13.74 -5.36
CA ASP A 234 -11.85 -12.58 -6.20
C ASP A 234 -10.80 -12.47 -7.34
N ALA A 235 -9.53 -12.78 -7.09
CA ALA A 235 -8.48 -12.88 -8.11
C ALA A 235 -8.70 -14.05 -9.08
N GLY A 236 -9.13 -15.20 -8.57
CA GLY A 236 -9.45 -16.38 -9.38
C GLY A 236 -10.57 -16.11 -10.38
N ARG A 237 -11.67 -15.48 -9.92
CA ARG A 237 -12.77 -15.03 -10.81
C ARG A 237 -12.29 -14.06 -11.88
N LEU A 238 -11.38 -13.15 -11.52
CA LEU A 238 -10.84 -12.18 -12.46
C LEU A 238 -9.94 -12.86 -13.49
N CYS A 239 -9.07 -13.79 -13.06
CA CYS A 239 -8.21 -14.56 -13.95
C CYS A 239 -9.04 -15.39 -14.92
N ASP A 240 -10.04 -16.12 -14.42
CA ASP A 240 -10.93 -16.95 -15.22
C ASP A 240 -11.67 -16.13 -16.29
N TYR A 241 -12.19 -14.96 -15.91
CA TYR A 241 -12.83 -14.04 -16.85
C TYR A 241 -11.91 -13.61 -18.00
N HIS A 242 -10.62 -13.36 -17.76
CA HIS A 242 -9.69 -12.83 -18.76
C HIS A 242 -8.90 -13.91 -19.52
N THR A 243 -8.67 -15.06 -18.92
CA THR A 243 -7.79 -16.13 -19.46
C THR A 243 -8.53 -17.43 -19.73
N GLN A 244 -9.84 -17.50 -19.43
CA GLN A 244 -10.70 -18.68 -19.55
C GLN A 244 -10.27 -19.89 -18.69
N SER A 245 -9.25 -19.72 -17.86
CA SER A 245 -8.77 -20.73 -16.93
C SER A 245 -8.02 -20.09 -15.77
N ALA A 246 -8.36 -20.43 -14.53
CA ALA A 246 -7.66 -19.93 -13.36
C ALA A 246 -7.04 -21.09 -12.55
N PRO A 247 -5.76 -21.00 -12.14
CA PRO A 247 -5.19 -21.99 -11.26
C PRO A 247 -5.85 -21.94 -9.88
N THR A 248 -5.97 -23.11 -9.26
CA THR A 248 -6.47 -23.20 -7.88
C THR A 248 -5.48 -22.57 -6.90
N VAL A 249 -6.00 -22.04 -5.78
CA VAL A 249 -5.18 -21.52 -4.68
C VAL A 249 -5.16 -22.52 -3.54
N GLN A 250 -3.96 -22.95 -3.15
CA GLN A 250 -3.75 -23.82 -1.99
C GLN A 250 -3.21 -22.98 -0.83
N LEU A 251 -4.03 -22.81 0.21
CA LEU A 251 -3.69 -22.02 1.40
C LEU A 251 -3.21 -22.95 2.53
N PHE A 252 -2.03 -22.67 3.04
CA PHE A 252 -1.38 -23.42 4.11
C PHE A 252 -1.14 -22.54 5.32
N THR A 253 -1.55 -23.01 6.49
CA THR A 253 -1.19 -22.45 7.80
C THR A 253 -0.43 -23.52 8.58
N PRO A 254 0.79 -23.26 9.08
CA PRO A 254 1.57 -24.24 9.83
C PRO A 254 0.80 -24.82 11.02
N ARG A 255 0.93 -26.14 11.25
CA ARG A 255 0.23 -26.87 12.33
C ARG A 255 0.56 -26.40 13.75
N LEU A 256 1.64 -25.66 13.92
CA LEU A 256 2.05 -25.08 15.22
C LEU A 256 1.14 -23.92 15.68
N MET A 257 0.26 -23.42 14.80
CA MET A 257 -0.75 -22.43 15.20
C MET A 257 -1.90 -23.15 15.92
N THR A 258 -1.92 -23.07 17.25
CA THR A 258 -2.97 -23.67 18.09
C THR A 258 -4.30 -22.94 18.00
N SER A 259 -4.32 -21.72 17.47
CA SER A 259 -5.51 -20.89 17.23
C SER A 259 -5.39 -20.13 15.90
N PRO A 260 -6.53 -19.71 15.31
CA PRO A 260 -6.51 -18.86 14.12
C PRO A 260 -5.78 -17.55 14.40
N LEU A 261 -4.88 -17.14 13.48
CA LEU A 261 -4.15 -15.88 13.61
C LEU A 261 -5.13 -14.69 13.71
N ARG A 262 -4.93 -13.87 14.74
CA ARG A 262 -5.55 -12.55 14.92
C ARG A 262 -4.45 -11.51 14.98
N PHE A 263 -4.60 -10.45 14.21
CA PHE A 263 -3.48 -9.55 13.93
C PHE A 263 -3.99 -8.13 13.66
N ALA A 264 -3.77 -7.17 14.56
CA ALA A 264 -4.28 -5.82 14.36
C ALA A 264 -3.67 -5.18 13.11
N PHE A 265 -4.51 -4.92 12.10
CA PHE A 265 -4.06 -4.43 10.81
C PHE A 265 -5.19 -3.77 10.01
N VAL A 266 -4.83 -3.08 8.92
CA VAL A 266 -5.81 -2.56 7.96
C VAL A 266 -6.16 -3.67 6.96
N SER A 267 -7.26 -4.39 7.20
CA SER A 267 -7.69 -5.56 6.41
C SER A 267 -7.79 -5.26 4.92
N ARG A 268 -8.12 -4.02 4.55
CA ARG A 268 -8.20 -3.56 3.16
C ARG A 268 -6.82 -3.48 2.47
N TYR A 269 -5.77 -3.10 3.19
CA TYR A 269 -4.41 -3.03 2.62
C TYR A 269 -3.84 -4.44 2.46
N LEU A 270 -4.07 -5.31 3.44
CA LEU A 270 -3.75 -6.74 3.33
C LEU A 270 -4.46 -7.36 2.11
N TYR A 271 -5.76 -7.11 1.95
CA TYR A 271 -6.51 -7.55 0.79
C TYR A 271 -5.87 -7.08 -0.51
N TYR A 272 -5.53 -5.78 -0.64
CA TYR A 272 -4.94 -5.22 -1.85
C TYR A 272 -3.61 -5.90 -2.21
N VAL A 273 -2.69 -6.01 -1.25
CA VAL A 273 -1.36 -6.61 -1.47
C VAL A 273 -1.51 -8.06 -1.94
N VAL A 274 -2.31 -8.86 -1.24
CA VAL A 274 -2.49 -10.28 -1.57
C VAL A 274 -3.23 -10.44 -2.90
N PHE A 275 -4.26 -9.63 -3.15
CA PHE A 275 -5.01 -9.65 -4.41
C PHE A 275 -4.10 -9.35 -5.61
N GLU A 276 -3.25 -8.33 -5.54
CA GLU A 276 -2.32 -7.99 -6.62
C GLU A 276 -1.26 -9.08 -6.84
N LEU A 277 -0.72 -9.67 -5.78
CA LEU A 277 0.23 -10.79 -5.88
C LEU A 277 -0.42 -12.03 -6.53
N LEU A 278 -1.64 -12.38 -6.11
CA LEU A 278 -2.37 -13.51 -6.66
C LEU A 278 -2.76 -13.28 -8.11
N LYS A 279 -3.21 -12.07 -8.46
CA LYS A 279 -3.53 -11.70 -9.84
C LYS A 279 -2.33 -11.89 -10.78
N ASN A 280 -1.14 -11.44 -10.36
CA ASN A 280 0.09 -11.63 -11.15
C ASN A 280 0.50 -13.11 -11.23
N SER A 281 0.43 -13.83 -10.10
CA SER A 281 0.76 -15.26 -10.03
C SER A 281 -0.14 -16.11 -10.92
N MET A 282 -1.45 -15.87 -10.84
CA MET A 282 -2.47 -16.58 -11.62
C MET A 282 -2.31 -16.28 -13.11
N ARG A 283 -2.11 -15.01 -13.48
CA ARG A 283 -1.84 -14.62 -14.86
C ARG A 283 -0.62 -15.35 -15.43
N ALA A 284 0.49 -15.36 -14.70
CA ALA A 284 1.72 -16.02 -15.15
C ALA A 284 1.54 -17.53 -15.36
N VAL A 285 0.81 -18.19 -14.45
CA VAL A 285 0.49 -19.62 -14.58
C VAL A 285 -0.44 -19.88 -15.76
N SER A 286 -1.51 -19.09 -15.92
CA SER A 286 -2.45 -19.25 -17.03
C SER A 286 -1.81 -18.97 -18.39
N GLU A 287 -0.92 -17.97 -18.49
CA GLU A 287 -0.17 -17.65 -19.72
C GLU A 287 0.86 -18.74 -20.07
N LYS A 288 1.48 -19.38 -19.07
CA LYS A 288 2.41 -20.51 -19.29
C LYS A 288 1.68 -21.79 -19.73
N GLY A 289 0.45 -22.00 -19.25
CA GLY A 289 -0.33 -23.20 -19.51
C GLY A 289 0.01 -24.37 -18.55
N PRO A 290 -0.54 -25.56 -18.80
CA PRO A 290 -0.30 -26.75 -17.98
C PRO A 290 1.19 -27.10 -17.94
N ALA A 291 1.65 -27.66 -16.82
CA ALA A 291 2.99 -28.22 -16.77
C ALA A 291 3.07 -29.38 -17.78
N ALA A 292 4.10 -29.40 -18.63
CA ALA A 292 4.44 -30.61 -19.35
C ALA A 292 4.70 -31.68 -18.29
N ASP A 293 3.97 -32.79 -18.32
CA ASP A 293 4.18 -33.88 -17.38
C ASP A 293 5.64 -34.33 -17.48
N GLU A 294 6.35 -34.39 -16.36
CA GLU A 294 7.73 -34.89 -16.30
C GLU A 294 7.85 -36.37 -16.74
N SER A 295 6.72 -37.05 -17.01
CA SER A 295 6.69 -38.38 -17.60
C SER A 295 7.12 -38.44 -19.08
N ASP A 296 7.15 -37.31 -19.79
CA ASP A 296 7.43 -37.30 -21.25
C ASP A 296 8.92 -37.10 -21.60
N LEU A 297 9.81 -37.00 -20.60
CA LEU A 297 11.25 -36.76 -20.82
C LEU A 297 12.09 -38.03 -21.05
N HIS A 298 11.47 -39.22 -21.14
CA HIS A 298 12.18 -40.48 -21.40
C HIS A 298 12.06 -41.03 -22.83
N SER A 299 11.41 -40.33 -23.76
CA SER A 299 11.46 -40.69 -25.18
C SER A 299 12.45 -39.80 -25.93
N GLY A 300 13.66 -40.34 -26.11
CA GLY A 300 14.68 -39.73 -26.95
C GLY A 300 14.22 -39.54 -28.39
N GLU A 301 14.81 -38.49 -28.99
CA GLU A 301 14.93 -38.19 -30.42
C GLU A 301 13.63 -37.92 -31.23
N GLY A 302 13.53 -36.67 -31.70
CA GLY A 302 12.68 -36.30 -32.82
C GLY A 302 11.43 -35.50 -32.42
N ALA A 303 11.61 -34.19 -32.25
CA ALA A 303 10.51 -33.24 -32.10
C ALA A 303 9.52 -33.32 -33.28
N ARG A 304 8.45 -34.08 -33.10
CA ARG A 304 7.18 -33.92 -33.82
C ARG A 304 6.12 -33.59 -32.78
N ARG A 305 5.57 -32.37 -32.84
CA ARG A 305 4.31 -32.03 -32.17
C ARG A 305 3.28 -33.10 -32.52
N PRO A 306 2.64 -33.78 -31.55
CA PRO A 306 1.62 -34.76 -31.89
C PRO A 306 0.40 -34.03 -32.45
N THR A 307 0.08 -34.34 -33.71
CA THR A 307 -1.14 -33.98 -34.41
C THR A 307 -2.25 -34.97 -34.06
N TYR A 308 -2.73 -34.96 -32.82
CA TYR A 308 -4.03 -35.52 -32.44
C TYR A 308 -4.39 -35.05 -31.03
N GLU A 309 -5.48 -34.29 -30.93
CA GLU A 309 -6.11 -33.94 -29.66
C GLU A 309 -6.71 -35.21 -29.05
N LEU A 310 -6.07 -35.72 -27.99
CA LEU A 310 -6.66 -36.73 -27.12
C LEU A 310 -7.60 -36.02 -26.15
N GLU A 311 -8.91 -36.16 -26.39
CA GLU A 311 -9.95 -35.84 -25.43
C GLU A 311 -9.67 -36.58 -24.10
N GLY A 312 -9.33 -35.83 -23.04
CA GLY A 312 -9.48 -36.32 -21.67
C GLY A 312 -8.26 -36.32 -20.74
N THR A 313 -7.07 -35.81 -21.12
CA THR A 313 -6.03 -35.55 -20.10
C THR A 313 -6.32 -34.23 -19.39
N ASN A 314 -6.58 -34.33 -18.08
CA ASN A 314 -6.94 -33.22 -17.21
C ASN A 314 -5.72 -32.29 -17.04
N THR A 315 -5.48 -31.41 -18.02
CA THR A 315 -4.38 -30.42 -18.05
C THR A 315 -4.62 -29.33 -17.00
N ARG A 316 -4.58 -29.71 -15.72
CA ARG A 316 -4.78 -28.81 -14.60
C ARG A 316 -3.58 -27.89 -14.48
N LEU A 317 -3.85 -26.58 -14.55
CA LEU A 317 -2.87 -25.56 -14.24
C LEU A 317 -2.26 -25.81 -12.84
N PRO A 318 -0.93 -25.65 -12.67
CA PRO A 318 -0.30 -25.82 -11.37
C PRO A 318 -0.89 -24.84 -10.35
N PRO A 319 -1.18 -25.27 -9.11
CA PRO A 319 -1.80 -24.41 -8.11
C PRO A 319 -0.86 -23.29 -7.67
N VAL A 320 -1.42 -22.11 -7.40
CA VAL A 320 -0.72 -21.04 -6.68
C VAL A 320 -0.79 -21.36 -5.18
N ARG A 321 0.36 -21.46 -4.52
CA ARG A 321 0.44 -21.81 -3.10
C ARG A 321 0.58 -20.54 -2.26
N VAL A 322 -0.22 -20.43 -1.22
CA VAL A 322 -0.12 -19.35 -0.23
C VAL A 322 0.18 -19.96 1.12
N VAL A 323 1.25 -19.49 1.78
CA VAL A 323 1.56 -19.85 3.17
C VAL A 323 1.33 -18.64 4.04
N LEU A 324 0.50 -18.78 5.07
CA LEU A 324 0.29 -17.79 6.12
C LEU A 324 0.91 -18.32 7.42
N ALA A 325 1.85 -17.59 7.98
CA ALA A 325 2.48 -17.90 9.26
C ALA A 325 2.69 -16.61 10.05
N GLY A 326 2.80 -16.71 11.37
CA GLY A 326 3.04 -15.55 12.22
C GLY A 326 2.51 -15.73 13.63
N ASP A 327 2.58 -14.65 14.39
CA ASP A 327 2.09 -14.51 15.76
C ASP A 327 1.40 -13.14 15.92
N SER A 328 1.16 -12.72 17.16
CA SER A 328 0.54 -11.41 17.46
C SER A 328 1.39 -10.20 17.07
N GLU A 329 2.70 -10.38 16.86
CA GLU A 329 3.64 -9.30 16.56
C GLU A 329 4.00 -9.22 15.08
N THR A 330 4.11 -10.37 14.41
CA THR A 330 4.56 -10.45 13.02
C THR A 330 3.72 -11.40 12.19
N MET A 331 3.37 -10.96 10.98
CA MET A 331 2.65 -11.75 10.00
C MET A 331 3.50 -11.94 8.75
N HIS A 332 3.62 -13.18 8.30
CA HIS A 332 4.37 -13.60 7.13
C HIS A 332 3.45 -14.28 6.13
N ILE A 333 3.49 -13.82 4.88
CA ILE A 333 2.72 -14.40 3.78
C ILE A 333 3.69 -14.73 2.65
N LYS A 334 3.66 -15.98 2.18
CA LYS A 334 4.39 -16.42 1.00
C LYS A 334 3.42 -16.79 -0.10
N VAL A 335 3.50 -16.15 -1.26
CA VAL A 335 2.74 -16.53 -2.47
C VAL A 335 3.72 -17.14 -3.47
N SER A 336 3.48 -18.36 -3.88
CA SER A 336 4.36 -19.13 -4.76
C SER A 336 3.61 -19.61 -5.99
N ASP A 337 4.15 -19.30 -7.17
CA ASP A 337 3.63 -19.76 -8.45
C ASP A 337 4.60 -20.70 -9.19
N ARG A 338 4.11 -21.32 -10.26
CA ARG A 338 4.91 -22.08 -11.24
C ARG A 338 4.78 -21.48 -12.64
N GLY A 339 4.63 -20.15 -12.72
CA GLY A 339 4.34 -19.39 -13.93
C GLY A 339 5.53 -19.13 -14.83
N GLY A 340 6.65 -19.83 -14.66
CA GLY A 340 7.84 -19.71 -15.53
C GLY A 340 8.86 -18.67 -15.08
N GLY A 341 8.58 -17.92 -14.01
CA GLY A 341 9.52 -16.98 -13.42
C GLY A 341 9.76 -15.71 -14.24
N ILE A 342 10.61 -14.84 -13.73
CA ILE A 342 10.92 -13.51 -14.26
C ILE A 342 12.37 -13.54 -14.76
N PRO A 343 12.61 -13.31 -16.07
CA PRO A 343 13.96 -13.22 -16.62
C PRO A 343 14.84 -12.22 -15.85
N LEU A 344 16.11 -12.57 -15.63
CA LEU A 344 17.04 -11.74 -14.85
C LEU A 344 17.14 -10.29 -15.36
N ALA A 345 17.11 -10.10 -16.68
CA ALA A 345 17.14 -8.78 -17.32
C ALA A 345 15.92 -7.90 -17.00
N LEU A 346 14.80 -8.48 -16.57
CA LEU A 346 13.58 -7.77 -16.23
C LEU A 346 13.45 -7.50 -14.72
N GLN A 347 14.23 -8.17 -13.86
CA GLN A 347 14.14 -8.04 -12.41
C GLN A 347 14.28 -6.59 -11.90
N PRO A 348 15.18 -5.74 -12.43
CA PRO A 348 15.25 -4.34 -11.99
C PRO A 348 14.00 -3.53 -12.35
N LYS A 349 13.26 -3.94 -13.38
CA LYS A 349 12.11 -3.20 -13.93
C LYS A 349 10.79 -3.52 -13.25
N ILE A 350 10.70 -4.62 -12.48
CA ILE A 350 9.43 -5.06 -11.86
C ILE A 350 8.85 -4.05 -10.86
N TRP A 351 9.70 -3.18 -10.32
CA TRP A 351 9.33 -2.11 -9.39
C TRP A 351 9.12 -0.76 -10.07
N SER A 352 9.34 -0.67 -11.39
CA SER A 352 9.19 0.58 -12.11
C SER A 352 7.73 0.81 -12.49
N TYR A 353 7.22 2.01 -12.21
CA TYR A 353 5.88 2.44 -12.62
C TYR A 353 5.76 2.68 -14.13
N LEU A 354 6.90 2.82 -14.81
CA LEU A 354 6.98 2.97 -16.26
C LEU A 354 6.96 1.60 -16.98
N TYR A 355 7.11 0.49 -16.26
CA TYR A 355 7.16 -0.85 -16.83
C TYR A 355 5.84 -1.60 -16.63
N THR A 356 5.37 -2.27 -17.68
CA THR A 356 4.19 -3.15 -17.64
C THR A 356 4.34 -4.27 -18.67
N THR A 357 3.90 -5.48 -18.33
CA THR A 357 3.89 -6.65 -19.23
C THR A 357 2.55 -6.82 -19.97
N ALA A 358 1.64 -5.86 -19.82
CA ALA A 358 0.33 -5.88 -20.47
C ALA A 358 0.33 -4.98 -21.71
N THR A 359 -0.36 -5.42 -22.76
CA THR A 359 -0.69 -4.55 -23.90
C THR A 359 -1.66 -3.45 -23.44
N PRO A 360 -1.60 -2.23 -24.01
CA PRO A 360 -2.49 -1.15 -23.61
C PRO A 360 -3.95 -1.52 -23.95
N ALA A 361 -4.73 -1.94 -22.96
CA ALA A 361 -6.16 -2.12 -23.13
C ALA A 361 -6.86 -0.76 -23.19
N HIS A 362 -7.91 -0.62 -24.01
CA HIS A 362 -8.83 0.52 -23.95
C HIS A 362 -9.70 0.39 -22.69
N VAL A 363 -9.27 1.00 -21.57
CA VAL A 363 -9.92 0.86 -20.27
C VAL A 363 -10.83 2.05 -19.96
N LYS A 364 -12.10 1.79 -19.59
CA LYS A 364 -13.03 2.79 -19.04
C LYS A 364 -12.84 2.89 -17.53
N VAL A 365 -13.08 4.04 -16.92
CA VAL A 365 -12.91 4.20 -15.47
C VAL A 365 -14.25 3.95 -14.77
N SER A 366 -14.34 2.93 -13.93
CA SER A 366 -15.42 2.83 -12.93
C SER A 366 -14.88 3.20 -11.54
N HIS A 367 -15.78 3.55 -10.63
CA HIS A 367 -15.41 4.01 -9.30
C HIS A 367 -15.29 2.85 -8.31
N THR A 368 -14.46 3.09 -7.27
CA THR A 368 -14.36 2.40 -5.96
C THR A 368 -13.15 1.50 -5.69
N GLY A 369 -11.98 2.14 -5.54
CA GLY A 369 -10.84 1.63 -4.77
C GLY A 369 -10.14 2.79 -4.08
N ILE A 370 -9.53 2.59 -2.90
CA ILE A 370 -8.85 3.69 -2.16
C ILE A 370 -7.59 4.15 -2.92
N ASP A 371 -6.77 3.25 -3.44
CA ASP A 371 -5.52 3.62 -4.15
C ASP A 371 -5.37 2.99 -5.54
N GLY A 372 -6.50 2.62 -6.15
CA GLY A 372 -6.56 2.28 -7.56
C GLY A 372 -7.91 2.73 -8.11
N PRO A 373 -7.97 3.32 -9.32
CA PRO A 373 -9.25 3.41 -9.97
C PRO A 373 -9.74 1.98 -10.15
N ALA A 374 -11.00 1.69 -9.83
CA ALA A 374 -11.64 0.47 -10.29
C ALA A 374 -11.85 0.63 -11.81
N THR A 375 -10.76 0.72 -12.56
CA THR A 375 -10.82 0.82 -14.01
C THR A 375 -11.48 -0.46 -14.49
N THR A 376 -12.44 -0.36 -15.38
CA THR A 376 -13.14 -1.49 -15.97
C THR A 376 -12.90 -1.51 -17.46
N ASN A 377 -12.85 -2.69 -18.06
CA ASN A 377 -12.96 -2.82 -19.50
C ASN A 377 -14.33 -2.25 -19.96
N GLY A 378 -14.57 -2.24 -21.27
CA GLY A 378 -15.85 -1.81 -21.85
C GLY A 378 -17.10 -2.46 -21.22
N ASN A 379 -16.94 -3.57 -20.48
CA ASN A 379 -17.97 -4.40 -19.90
C ASN A 379 -18.10 -4.25 -18.36
N GLY A 380 -17.41 -3.29 -17.72
CA GLY A 380 -17.54 -3.11 -16.27
C GLY A 380 -16.69 -4.04 -15.41
N VAL A 381 -15.73 -4.79 -16.00
CA VAL A 381 -14.84 -5.72 -15.28
C VAL A 381 -13.41 -5.17 -15.20
N PRO A 382 -12.73 -5.17 -14.03
CA PRO A 382 -11.37 -4.66 -13.94
C PRO A 382 -10.37 -5.38 -14.86
N PRO A 383 -9.35 -4.69 -15.42
CA PRO A 383 -8.34 -5.36 -16.21
C PRO A 383 -7.45 -6.24 -15.31
N LEU A 384 -7.05 -7.42 -15.80
CA LEU A 384 -6.14 -8.30 -15.09
C LEU A 384 -4.74 -7.68 -14.92
N ALA A 385 -4.30 -6.88 -15.89
CA ALA A 385 -3.06 -6.11 -15.86
C ALA A 385 -3.18 -4.89 -16.79
N GLY A 386 -2.27 -3.92 -16.72
CA GLY A 386 -2.32 -2.78 -17.65
C GLY A 386 -1.56 -1.54 -17.22
N PHE A 387 -1.61 -1.18 -15.93
CA PHE A 387 -1.14 0.13 -15.48
C PHE A 387 0.28 0.15 -14.90
N GLY A 388 0.89 -1.02 -14.62
CA GLY A 388 2.25 -1.09 -14.05
C GLY A 388 2.37 -0.64 -12.60
N VAL A 389 1.27 -0.26 -11.94
CA VAL A 389 1.28 0.31 -10.58
C VAL A 389 1.14 -0.72 -9.46
N GLY A 390 0.64 -1.93 -9.75
CA GLY A 390 0.18 -2.88 -8.74
C GLY A 390 1.27 -3.37 -7.79
N LEU A 391 2.39 -3.87 -8.33
CA LEU A 391 3.52 -4.34 -7.52
C LEU A 391 4.21 -3.19 -6.74
N PRO A 392 4.55 -2.05 -7.36
CA PRO A 392 5.10 -0.92 -6.62
C PRO A 392 4.19 -0.41 -5.49
N LEU A 393 2.88 -0.26 -5.73
CA LEU A 393 1.92 0.13 -4.70
C LEU A 393 1.79 -0.91 -3.59
N SER A 394 1.80 -2.21 -3.93
CA SER A 394 1.80 -3.28 -2.93
C SER A 394 3.02 -3.20 -2.01
N ASN A 395 4.19 -2.85 -2.57
CA ASN A 395 5.39 -2.61 -1.78
C ASN A 395 5.23 -1.39 -0.86
N LEU A 396 4.68 -0.28 -1.35
CA LEU A 396 4.43 0.91 -0.51
C LEU A 396 3.45 0.64 0.63
N TYR A 397 2.33 -0.04 0.38
CA TYR A 397 1.40 -0.44 1.45
C TYR A 397 2.06 -1.29 2.52
N THR A 398 2.97 -2.16 2.10
CA THR A 398 3.72 -3.02 3.01
C THR A 398 4.74 -2.20 3.82
N GLN A 399 5.47 -1.29 3.17
CA GLN A 399 6.46 -0.42 3.81
C GLN A 399 5.87 0.68 4.70
N TYR A 400 4.63 1.11 4.43
CA TYR A 400 3.98 2.20 5.14
C TYR A 400 3.89 1.94 6.66
N PHE A 401 3.76 0.67 7.05
CA PHE A 401 3.77 0.21 8.44
C PHE A 401 5.10 -0.42 8.88
N GLY A 402 6.19 -0.23 8.13
CA GLY A 402 7.50 -0.84 8.45
C GLY A 402 7.64 -2.31 8.07
N GLY A 403 6.70 -2.85 7.28
CA GLY A 403 6.81 -4.18 6.69
C GLY A 403 7.76 -4.23 5.49
N ARG A 404 7.82 -5.40 4.84
CA ARG A 404 8.62 -5.64 3.65
C ARG A 404 7.96 -6.60 2.66
N LEU A 405 8.03 -6.27 1.37
CA LEU A 405 7.69 -7.17 0.26
C LEU A 405 8.97 -7.53 -0.52
N ARG A 406 9.23 -8.81 -0.74
CA ARG A 406 10.35 -9.33 -1.54
C ARG A 406 9.87 -10.31 -2.59
N LEU A 407 10.51 -10.29 -3.75
CA LEU A 407 10.28 -11.26 -4.82
C LEU A 407 11.56 -12.07 -5.04
N VAL A 408 11.42 -13.38 -5.12
CA VAL A 408 12.49 -14.32 -5.50
C VAL A 408 11.97 -15.11 -6.68
N SER A 409 12.59 -14.94 -7.84
CA SER A 409 12.12 -15.59 -9.07
C SER A 409 13.18 -16.53 -9.63
N LEU A 410 12.73 -17.69 -10.08
CA LEU A 410 13.54 -18.73 -10.71
C LEU A 410 13.12 -18.80 -12.19
N PRO A 411 13.87 -18.18 -13.12
CA PRO A 411 13.57 -18.23 -14.54
C PRO A 411 13.40 -19.67 -15.04
N GLY A 412 12.35 -19.92 -15.81
CA GLY A 412 11.93 -21.26 -16.27
C GLY A 412 10.99 -21.99 -15.31
N PHE A 413 11.00 -21.65 -14.01
CA PHE A 413 10.22 -22.35 -13.00
C PHE A 413 9.01 -21.52 -12.51
N GLY A 414 9.24 -20.46 -11.75
CA GLY A 414 8.19 -19.73 -11.04
C GLY A 414 8.73 -18.60 -10.16
N THR A 415 7.82 -17.92 -9.45
CA THR A 415 8.14 -16.81 -8.55
C THR A 415 7.56 -17.01 -7.16
N ASP A 416 8.36 -16.66 -6.15
CA ASP A 416 7.95 -16.56 -4.76
C ASP A 416 7.90 -15.09 -4.34
N ALA A 417 6.77 -14.66 -3.78
CA ALA A 417 6.59 -13.37 -3.14
C ALA A 417 6.48 -13.54 -1.62
N TYR A 418 7.32 -12.81 -0.88
CA TYR A 418 7.39 -12.82 0.58
C TYR A 418 6.93 -11.47 1.12
N VAL A 419 5.82 -11.46 1.86
CA VAL A 419 5.30 -10.30 2.59
C VAL A 419 5.56 -10.51 4.07
N GLN A 420 6.14 -9.51 4.72
CA GLN A 420 6.31 -9.42 6.17
C GLN A 420 5.65 -8.14 6.67
N LEU A 421 4.78 -8.27 7.66
CA LEU A 421 4.03 -7.16 8.23
C LEU A 421 4.14 -7.19 9.77
N PRO A 422 4.45 -6.05 10.42
CA PRO A 422 4.38 -5.93 11.88
C PRO A 422 2.95 -5.62 12.34
N GLY A 423 2.59 -6.06 13.54
CA GLY A 423 1.30 -5.78 14.16
C GLY A 423 1.16 -4.31 14.52
N LEU A 424 -0.02 -3.72 14.26
CA LEU A 424 -0.27 -2.30 14.55
C LEU A 424 -0.51 -2.00 16.04
N LEU A 425 -0.48 -3.01 16.91
CA LEU A 425 -0.57 -2.83 18.37
C LEU A 425 0.75 -2.35 19.01
N GLY A 426 1.87 -2.43 18.29
CA GLY A 426 3.15 -1.88 18.75
C GLY A 426 3.31 -0.37 18.48
N ASN A 427 4.50 0.16 18.81
CA ASN A 427 4.89 1.56 18.51
C ASN A 427 5.22 1.75 17.01
N VAL A 428 4.29 1.40 16.13
CA VAL A 428 4.42 1.61 14.69
C VAL A 428 4.07 3.07 14.39
N GLN A 429 5.00 3.76 13.74
CA GLN A 429 4.80 5.13 13.28
C GLN A 429 4.63 5.13 11.76
N GLU A 430 3.81 6.05 11.26
CA GLU A 430 3.73 6.31 9.82
C GLU A 430 5.10 6.65 9.26
N LYS A 431 5.45 6.00 8.13
CA LYS A 431 6.55 6.47 7.29
C LYS A 431 6.11 7.72 6.52
N VAL A 432 6.40 8.89 7.09
CA VAL A 432 6.06 10.19 6.49
C VAL A 432 7.01 10.50 5.33
N ALA A 433 6.43 10.87 4.17
CA ALA A 433 7.19 11.42 3.05
C ALA A 433 7.84 12.74 3.48
N ARG A 434 9.16 12.88 3.30
CA ARG A 434 9.93 14.06 3.78
C ARG A 434 9.72 15.33 2.95
N GLY A 435 8.82 15.29 1.97
CA GLY A 435 8.74 16.27 0.88
C GLY A 435 9.56 15.78 -0.31
N TRP A 436 9.15 16.18 -1.51
CA TRP A 436 9.91 15.87 -2.71
C TRP A 436 11.18 16.71 -2.73
N GLU A 437 12.33 16.06 -2.70
CA GLU A 437 13.61 16.70 -2.99
C GLU A 437 14.19 16.00 -4.24
N PRO A 438 14.38 16.72 -5.36
CA PRO A 438 14.99 16.13 -6.54
C PRO A 438 16.36 15.55 -6.17
N ILE A 439 16.63 14.32 -6.58
CA ILE A 439 17.98 13.74 -6.49
C ILE A 439 18.90 14.68 -7.30
N ARG A 440 19.65 15.55 -6.60
CA ARG A 440 20.61 16.44 -7.26
C ARG A 440 21.69 15.57 -7.89
N ALA A 441 21.88 15.71 -9.20
CA ALA A 441 22.98 15.09 -9.93
C ALA A 441 24.30 15.53 -9.24
N GLY A 442 24.88 14.63 -8.45
CA GLY A 442 26.03 14.93 -7.59
C GLY A 442 26.09 14.09 -6.31
N ASN A 443 24.95 13.61 -5.79
CA ASN A 443 24.94 12.69 -4.64
C ASN A 443 24.85 11.24 -5.13
N GLN A 444 26.00 10.66 -5.50
CA GLN A 444 26.10 9.24 -5.86
C GLN A 444 25.82 8.29 -4.68
N ASP A 445 25.65 8.83 -3.47
CA ASP A 445 25.35 8.07 -2.26
C ASP A 445 23.86 7.72 -2.08
N ALA A 446 22.96 8.19 -2.97
CA ALA A 446 21.55 7.80 -2.94
C ALA A 446 21.28 6.37 -3.46
N ASN A 447 22.31 5.67 -3.96
CA ASN A 447 22.27 4.23 -4.17
C ASN A 447 22.25 3.41 -2.87
N ALA A 448 22.37 4.05 -1.69
CA ALA A 448 22.27 3.37 -0.39
C ALA A 448 20.84 2.92 0.00
N ALA A 449 19.80 3.21 -0.80
CA ALA A 449 18.44 2.72 -0.58
C ALA A 449 17.93 1.74 -1.66
N VAL A 450 18.79 1.35 -2.61
CA VAL A 450 18.61 0.11 -3.36
C VAL A 450 19.33 -0.97 -2.55
N PRO A 451 18.67 -2.01 -2.03
CA PRO A 451 19.43 -3.14 -1.49
C PRO A 451 20.30 -3.64 -2.64
N SER A 452 21.63 -3.54 -2.51
CA SER A 452 22.54 -4.12 -3.47
C SER A 452 22.21 -5.61 -3.55
N TYR A 453 21.70 -6.06 -4.70
CA TYR A 453 21.56 -7.48 -5.03
C TYR A 453 22.93 -8.04 -5.43
N ALA A 454 23.91 -7.90 -4.54
CA ALA A 454 25.23 -8.47 -4.68
C ALA A 454 25.49 -9.37 -3.46
N GLY A 455 25.50 -10.68 -3.71
CA GLY A 455 26.12 -11.70 -2.87
C GLY A 455 25.89 -11.64 -1.37
N VAL A 456 24.79 -12.23 -0.89
CA VAL A 456 24.81 -12.79 0.47
C VAL A 456 25.58 -14.10 0.37
N SER A 457 26.85 -14.09 0.77
CA SER A 457 27.53 -15.31 1.18
C SER A 457 26.74 -15.90 2.35
N LEU A 458 26.17 -17.09 2.14
CA LEU A 458 25.67 -17.93 3.22
C LEU A 458 26.85 -18.26 4.14
N HIS A 459 27.02 -17.51 5.23
CA HIS A 459 27.78 -17.99 6.37
C HIS A 459 26.92 -19.05 7.07
N TYR A 460 27.17 -20.30 6.71
CA TYR A 460 26.80 -21.42 7.58
C TYR A 460 27.60 -21.26 8.88
N PRO A 461 26.97 -21.29 10.07
CA PRO A 461 27.73 -21.52 11.27
C PRO A 461 28.38 -22.91 11.14
N THR A 462 29.71 -22.93 11.02
CA THR A 462 30.50 -24.17 11.12
C THR A 462 30.37 -24.66 12.56
N ALA A 463 29.38 -25.51 12.82
CA ALA A 463 29.48 -26.45 13.92
C ALA A 463 30.63 -27.43 13.60
N PRO A 464 31.54 -27.72 14.54
CA PRO A 464 32.60 -28.68 14.29
C PRO A 464 31.97 -30.06 14.04
N VAL A 465 32.11 -30.53 12.81
CA VAL A 465 31.84 -31.92 12.45
C VAL A 465 32.88 -32.76 13.18
N LEU A 466 32.46 -33.47 14.23
CA LEU A 466 33.21 -34.58 14.78
C LEU A 466 33.30 -35.65 13.69
N LEU A 467 34.47 -35.73 13.04
CA LEU A 467 34.87 -36.81 12.16
C LEU A 467 34.94 -38.12 12.97
N GLY A 468 33.79 -38.77 13.12
CA GLY A 468 33.73 -40.18 13.50
C GLY A 468 34.14 -41.03 12.30
N SER A 469 35.26 -41.73 12.43
CA SER A 469 35.80 -42.67 11.44
C SER A 469 34.77 -43.75 11.08
N TRP A 470 34.22 -43.69 9.86
CA TRP A 470 33.49 -44.80 9.27
C TRP A 470 34.49 -45.75 8.61
N GLN A 471 34.79 -46.85 9.30
CA GLN A 471 35.45 -48.01 8.70
C GLN A 471 34.46 -48.75 7.80
N GLU A 472 34.84 -48.92 6.53
CA GLU A 472 34.15 -49.77 5.57
C GLU A 472 34.12 -51.23 6.05
N ARG A 473 32.94 -51.86 5.97
CA ARG A 473 32.81 -53.32 6.01
C ARG A 473 32.20 -53.81 4.69
N PRO A 474 32.72 -54.91 4.11
CA PRO A 474 32.35 -55.34 2.77
C PRO A 474 31.02 -56.11 2.74
N VAL A 475 30.44 -56.08 1.54
CA VAL A 475 29.21 -56.74 1.09
C VAL A 475 29.31 -58.26 1.23
N GLY A 476 28.27 -58.89 1.79
CA GLY A 476 28.14 -60.34 1.87
C GLY A 476 26.74 -60.82 2.28
N GLU A 477 26.07 -61.41 1.29
CA GLU A 477 25.06 -62.48 1.36
C GLU A 477 23.62 -62.24 1.83
N SER A 478 22.75 -62.61 0.89
CA SER A 478 21.32 -62.87 0.91
C SER A 478 20.80 -63.68 2.10
N ARG A 479 19.59 -63.35 2.58
CA ARG A 479 18.57 -64.33 2.98
C ARG A 479 17.15 -63.78 2.81
N GLN A 480 16.34 -64.56 2.11
CA GLN A 480 14.88 -64.46 1.95
C GLN A 480 14.16 -64.76 3.28
N SER A 481 13.01 -64.11 3.52
CA SER A 481 11.78 -64.67 4.15
C SER A 481 10.79 -63.52 4.35
N SER A 482 9.78 -63.37 3.49
CA SER A 482 8.41 -63.92 3.61
C SER A 482 7.51 -63.09 4.52
N LEU A 483 6.34 -62.74 3.97
CA LEU A 483 5.20 -62.12 4.64
C LEU A 483 4.81 -62.85 5.93
N ASP A 484 4.29 -62.10 6.91
CA ASP A 484 3.08 -62.56 7.60
C ASP A 484 2.18 -61.38 8.02
N MET A 485 0.88 -61.59 7.84
CA MET A 485 -0.24 -60.74 8.23
C MET A 485 -0.96 -61.44 9.39
N SER A 486 -1.05 -60.82 10.56
CA SER A 486 -2.15 -61.01 11.52
C SER A 486 -1.92 -60.22 12.80
N GLY A 487 -3.02 -59.85 13.47
CA GLY A 487 -3.04 -59.89 14.94
C GLY A 487 -3.15 -58.55 15.68
N GLU A 488 -4.39 -58.12 15.82
CA GLU A 488 -4.99 -57.27 16.85
C GLU A 488 -4.40 -57.25 18.29
N LEU A 489 -4.66 -56.12 18.95
CA LEU A 489 -4.88 -55.83 20.39
C LEU A 489 -3.65 -55.62 21.32
N VAL A 490 -3.60 -54.45 21.97
CA VAL A 490 -3.93 -54.23 23.42
C VAL A 490 -3.37 -52.88 23.90
N ASN A 491 -4.21 -52.09 24.57
CA ASN A 491 -3.88 -50.92 25.39
C ASN A 491 -3.03 -51.31 26.60
N ASP A 492 -2.05 -50.48 27.00
CA ASP A 492 -1.90 -50.04 28.40
C ASP A 492 -0.77 -49.00 28.57
N GLU A 493 -1.23 -47.77 28.84
CA GLU A 493 -0.90 -46.88 29.96
C GLU A 493 0.44 -46.99 30.77
N TRP A 494 0.94 -45.79 31.18
CA TRP A 494 2.04 -45.41 32.11
C TRP A 494 3.39 -45.03 31.45
N GLY A 495 4.03 -43.89 31.74
CA GLY A 495 3.78 -42.87 32.75
C GLY A 495 4.62 -41.60 32.56
N ARG A 496 4.21 -40.56 33.30
CA ARG A 496 4.92 -39.28 33.51
C ARG A 496 6.34 -39.47 34.07
N ARG A 497 7.27 -38.64 33.60
CA ARG A 497 8.52 -38.09 34.22
C ARG A 497 9.35 -37.51 33.04
N ASP A 498 9.96 -36.33 33.03
CA ASP A 498 10.10 -35.23 33.95
C ASP A 498 10.36 -33.94 33.15
N ILE A 499 9.92 -32.84 33.75
CA ILE A 499 10.25 -31.43 33.50
C ILE A 499 11.77 -31.23 33.56
N ILE A 500 12.39 -30.58 32.56
CA ILE A 500 13.44 -29.56 32.79
C ILE A 500 13.28 -28.43 31.76
N ALA A 501 13.03 -27.23 32.28
CA ALA A 501 13.12 -25.96 31.60
C ALA A 501 14.60 -25.57 31.37
N ALA A 502 14.89 -24.93 30.24
CA ALA A 502 16.08 -24.09 30.11
C ALA A 502 15.70 -22.85 29.29
N ALA A 503 15.36 -21.80 30.02
CA ALA A 503 15.39 -20.43 29.54
C ALA A 503 16.82 -19.88 29.69
N ALA A 504 17.19 -19.05 28.71
CA ALA A 504 18.18 -17.97 28.77
C ALA A 504 19.69 -18.29 28.70
N VAL A 505 20.39 -17.27 28.18
CA VAL A 505 21.83 -17.00 28.03
C VAL A 505 22.31 -17.27 26.58
N ALA A 506 22.69 -16.30 25.75
CA ALA A 506 23.06 -14.88 25.93
C ALA A 506 22.69 -14.05 24.70
#